data_AF-A0A7Y9ZDR5-F1
#
_entry.id   AF-A0A7Y9ZDR5-F1
#
_cell.length_a   1.000
_cell.length_b   1.000
_cell.length_c   1.000
_cell.angle_alpha   90.00
_cell.angle_beta   90.00
_cell.angle_gamma   90.00
#
_symmetry.space_group_name_H-M   'P 1'
#
loop_
_entity.id
_entity.type
_entity.pdbx_description
1 polymer ?
#
loop_
_entity_poly.entity_id
_entity_poly.type
_entity_poly.pdbx_seq_one_letter_code
_entity_poly.pdbx_strand_id
1 'polypeptide(L)' 'MPDSRTWRQARQDLADRLILEYAGAVPAGQVLAAVLRVERLLQGCQPDPLRRIALCEDLIRHRLLEHTAGRHLTPVAS' A
#
# COMPACT_ATOMS: atom_id res chain seq x y z
N MET A 1 -20.84 12.61 -4.58
CA MET A 1 -19.54 12.39 -3.92
C MET A 1 -19.62 11.07 -3.19
N PRO A 2 -18.73 10.10 -3.38
CA PRO A 2 -18.77 8.89 -2.57
C PRO A 2 -18.46 9.27 -1.13
N ASP A 3 -19.27 8.75 -0.22
CA ASP A 3 -19.23 9.08 1.18
C ASP A 3 -17.86 8.75 1.79
N SER A 4 -17.37 9.62 2.67
CA SER A 4 -16.09 9.45 3.39
C SER A 4 -15.98 8.11 4.13
N ARG A 5 -17.12 7.46 4.42
CA ARG A 5 -17.23 6.11 4.99
C ARG A 5 -16.82 5.03 3.97
N THR A 6 -17.27 5.14 2.72
CA THR A 6 -16.93 4.22 1.62
C THR A 6 -15.43 4.24 1.32
N TRP A 7 -14.81 5.42 1.40
CA TRP A 7 -13.36 5.55 1.24
C TRP A 7 -12.58 4.85 2.36
N ARG A 8 -12.95 5.08 3.63
CA ARG A 8 -12.27 4.43 4.76
C ARG A 8 -12.38 2.92 4.70
N GLN A 9 -13.54 2.40 4.30
CA GLN A 9 -13.76 0.97 4.15
C GLN A 9 -12.87 0.40 3.04
N ALA A 10 -12.90 1.00 1.85
CA ALA A 10 -12.11 0.50 0.73
C ALA A 10 -10.59 0.59 0.96
N ARG A 11 -10.13 1.58 1.75
CA ARG A 11 -8.75 1.65 2.24
C ARG A 11 -8.42 0.49 3.19
N GLN A 12 -9.33 0.18 4.13
CA GLN A 12 -9.15 -0.95 5.04
C GLN A 12 -9.10 -2.26 4.27
N ASP A 13 -10.04 -2.47 3.35
CA ASP A 13 -10.10 -3.66 2.50
C ASP A 13 -8.83 -3.80 1.62
N LEU A 14 -8.26 -2.68 1.13
CA LEU A 14 -6.98 -2.68 0.43
C LEU A 14 -5.82 -3.09 1.36
N ALA A 15 -5.75 -2.50 2.56
CA ALA A 15 -4.71 -2.82 3.53
C ALA A 15 -4.77 -4.31 3.93
N ASP A 16 -5.95 -4.82 4.24
CA ASP A 16 -6.15 -6.22 4.65
C ASP A 16 -5.77 -7.19 3.52
N ARG A 17 -6.18 -6.90 2.27
CA ARG A 17 -5.76 -7.69 1.09
C ARG A 17 -4.25 -7.71 0.93
N LEU A 18 -3.59 -6.55 1.02
CA LEU A 18 -2.13 -6.48 0.88
C LEU A 18 -1.39 -7.14 2.05
N ILE A 19 -1.92 -7.07 3.27
CA ILE A 19 -1.35 -7.77 4.42
C ILE A 19 -1.36 -9.27 4.18
N LEU A 20 -2.46 -9.81 3.62
CA LEU A 20 -2.57 -11.22 3.26
C LEU A 20 -1.67 -11.58 2.07
N GLU A 21 -1.64 -10.75 1.02
CA GLU A 21 -0.84 -10.97 -0.19
C GLU A 21 0.68 -11.01 0.11
N TYR A 22 1.15 -10.15 1.01
CA TYR A 22 2.57 -10.04 1.38
C TYR A 22 2.89 -10.71 2.73
N ALA A 23 1.99 -11.53 3.27
CA ALA A 23 2.19 -12.23 4.53
C ALA A 23 3.47 -13.08 4.48
N GLY A 24 4.31 -12.95 5.50
CA GLY A 24 5.60 -13.64 5.60
C GLY A 24 6.76 -12.95 4.86
N ALA A 25 6.49 -12.11 3.86
CA ALA A 25 7.51 -11.32 3.17
C ALA A 25 7.68 -9.92 3.77
N VAL A 26 6.57 -9.30 4.19
CA VAL A 26 6.55 -7.94 4.75
C VAL A 26 5.74 -7.93 6.05
N PRO A 27 6.23 -7.29 7.13
CA PRO A 27 5.44 -7.11 8.35
C PRO A 27 4.15 -6.34 8.08
N ALA A 28 3.03 -6.78 8.65
CA ALA A 28 1.73 -6.13 8.47
C ALA A 28 1.73 -4.63 8.80
N GLY A 29 2.48 -4.23 9.84
CA GLY A 29 2.66 -2.81 10.19
C GLY A 29 3.36 -1.99 9.11
N GLN A 30 4.29 -2.58 8.34
CA GLN A 30 4.94 -1.90 7.22
C GLN A 30 4.00 -1.76 6.02
N VAL A 31 3.18 -2.77 5.75
CA VAL A 31 2.12 -2.70 4.71
C VAL A 31 1.13 -1.59 5.04
N LEU A 32 0.62 -1.55 6.27
CA LEU A 32 -0.31 -0.51 6.72
C LEU A 32 0.31 0.89 6.65
N ALA A 33 1.57 1.03 7.08
CA ALA A 33 2.29 2.30 6.99
C ALA A 33 2.48 2.75 5.53
N ALA A 34 2.71 1.82 4.60
CA ALA A 34 2.80 2.12 3.17
C ALA A 34 1.46 2.64 2.62
N VAL A 35 0.35 1.95 2.95
CA VAL A 35 -1.01 2.38 2.54
C VAL A 35 -1.31 3.80 3.01
N LEU A 36 -1.08 4.09 4.30
CA LEU A 36 -1.32 5.41 4.88
C LEU A 36 -0.45 6.51 4.26
N ARG A 37 0.81 6.20 3.97
CA ARG A 37 1.74 7.17 3.38
C ARG A 37 1.34 7.50 1.94
N VAL A 38 1.01 6.50 1.13
CA VAL A 38 0.58 6.70 -0.26
C VAL A 38 -0.77 7.42 -0.33
N GLU A 39 -1.71 7.07 0.55
CA GLU A 39 -2.98 7.78 0.65
C GLU A 39 -2.78 9.27 0.91
N ARG A 40 -1.95 9.64 1.89
CA ARG A 40 -1.66 11.04 2.23
C ARG A 40 -1.07 11.79 1.04
N LEU A 41 -0.23 11.15 0.22
CA LEU A 41 0.31 11.75 -1.00
C LEU A 41 -0.79 11.99 -2.05
N LEU A 42 -1.69 11.02 -2.24
CA LEU A 42 -2.72 11.08 -3.27
C LEU A 42 -3.89 12.01 -2.92
N GLN A 43 -4.09 12.34 -1.64
CA GLN A 43 -5.17 13.25 -1.19
C GLN A 43 -5.14 14.61 -1.90
N GLY A 44 -3.93 15.13 -2.21
CA GLY A 44 -3.76 16.41 -2.90
C GLY A 44 -3.66 16.32 -4.43
N CYS A 45 -3.48 15.13 -4.99
CA CYS A 45 -3.15 14.96 -6.42
C CYS A 45 -4.29 14.38 -7.26
N GLN A 46 -5.20 13.59 -6.67
CA GLN A 46 -6.24 12.90 -7.43
C GLN A 46 -7.61 13.10 -6.77
N PRO A 47 -8.50 13.98 -7.30
CA PRO A 47 -9.82 14.19 -6.72
C PRO A 47 -10.78 13.01 -6.96
N ASP A 48 -10.54 12.18 -7.99
CA ASP A 48 -11.37 11.01 -8.25
C ASP A 48 -11.06 9.86 -7.28
N PRO A 49 -12.03 9.42 -6.46
CA PRO A 49 -11.82 8.45 -5.40
C PRO A 49 -11.59 7.03 -5.92
N LEU A 50 -12.25 6.61 -7.01
CA LEU A 50 -12.03 5.27 -7.56
C LEU A 50 -10.61 5.16 -8.13
N ARG A 51 -10.20 6.18 -8.88
CA ARG A 51 -8.85 6.27 -9.46
C ARG A 51 -7.79 6.42 -8.38
N ARG A 52 -8.13 7.06 -7.25
CA ARG A 52 -7.23 7.19 -6.09
C ARG A 52 -6.93 5.85 -5.44
N ILE A 53 -7.92 4.95 -5.29
CA ILE A 53 -7.67 3.60 -4.73
C ILE A 53 -6.78 2.79 -5.66
N ALA A 54 -7.09 2.78 -6.96
CA ALA A 54 -6.31 2.04 -7.95
C ALA A 54 -4.84 2.49 -7.95
N LEU A 55 -4.60 3.82 -7.96
CA LEU A 55 -3.24 4.37 -7.87
C LEU A 55 -2.58 4.04 -6.53
N CYS A 56 -3.34 4.02 -5.43
CA CYS A 56 -2.81 3.63 -4.13
C CYS A 56 -2.32 2.18 -4.16
N GLU A 57 -3.13 1.26 -4.67
CA GLU A 57 -2.79 -0.15 -4.83
C GLU A 57 -1.53 -0.35 -5.68
N ASP A 58 -1.46 0.26 -6.86
CA ASP A 58 -0.31 0.14 -7.76
C ASP A 58 0.99 0.63 -7.12
N LEU A 59 0.97 1.81 -6.48
CA LEU A 59 2.14 2.40 -5.83
C LEU A 59 2.62 1.56 -4.64
N ILE A 60 1.70 1.00 -3.87
CA ILE A 60 2.06 0.14 -2.73
C ILE A 60 2.65 -1.16 -3.24
N ARG A 61 2.02 -1.82 -4.23
CA ARG A 61 2.57 -3.06 -4.82
C ARG A 61 3.97 -2.86 -5.36
N HIS A 62 4.18 -1.80 -6.15
CA HIS A 62 5.52 -1.49 -6.67
C HIS A 62 6.55 -1.36 -5.55
N ARG A 63 6.23 -0.56 -4.52
CA ARG A 63 7.12 -0.33 -3.39
C ARG A 63 7.38 -1.58 -2.54
N LEU A 64 6.37 -2.43 -2.33
CA LEU A 64 6.51 -3.66 -1.58
C LEU A 64 7.33 -4.70 -2.36
N LEU A 65 7.14 -4.79 -3.68
CA LEU A 65 7.95 -5.63 -4.57
C LEU A 65 9.41 -5.18 -4.60
N GLU A 66 9.68 -3.88 -4.68
CA GLU A 66 11.05 -3.35 -4.56
C GLU A 66 11.66 -3.68 -3.20
N HIS A 67 10.88 -3.59 -2.12
CA HIS A 67 11.35 -3.92 -0.78
C HIS A 67 11.69 -5.41 -0.61
N THR A 68 10.86 -6.32 -1.16
CA THR A 68 11.13 -7.75 -1.09
C THR A 68 12.28 -8.16 -2.03
N ALA A 69 12.35 -7.58 -3.23
CA ALA A 69 13.48 -7.80 -4.16
C ALA A 69 14.80 -7.27 -3.61
N GLY A 70 14.80 -6.08 -2.99
CA GLY A 70 15.99 -5.49 -2.37
C GLY A 70 16.48 -6.27 -1.15
N ARG A 71 15.59 -6.90 -0.38
CA ARG A 71 15.96 -7.79 0.74
C ARG A 71 16.59 -9.11 0.30
N HIS A 72 16.32 -9.56 -0.92
CA HIS A 72 17.00 -10.72 -1.52
C HIS A 72 18.42 -10.38 -2.03
N LEU A 73 18.77 -9.09 -2.16
CA LEU A 73 20.04 -8.62 -2.70
C LEU A 73 20.99 -8.05 -1.64
N THR A 74 20.71 -8.18 -0.34
CA THR A 74 21.75 -8.00 0.67
C THR A 74 22.58 -9.27 0.78
N PRO A 75 23.78 -9.38 0.17
CA PRO A 75 24.73 -10.39 0.58
C PRO A 75 25.03 -10.13 2.06
N VAL A 76 24.90 -11.17 2.87
CA VAL A 76 25.44 -11.15 4.23
C VAL A 76 26.95 -10.96 4.08
N ALA A 77 27.42 -9.73 4.29
CA ALA A 77 28.84 -9.47 4.44
C ALA A 77 29.21 -9.98 5.84
N SER A 78 30.14 -10.93 5.83
CA SER A 78 30.72 -11.65 6.97
C SER A 78 31.27 -10.76 8.08
#